data_AF-A0A936NQS7-F1
#
_entry.id   AF-A0A936NQS7-F1
#
_cell.length_a   1.000
_cell.length_b   1.000
_cell.length_c   1.000
_cell.angle_alpha   90.00
_cell.angle_beta   90.00
_cell.angle_gamma   90.00
#
_symmetry.space_group_name_H-M   'P 1'
#
loop_
_entity.id
_entity.type
_entity.pdbx_description
1 polymer ?
#
loop_
_entity_poly.entity_id
_entity_poly.type
_entity_poly.pdbx_seq_one_letter_code
_entity_poly.pdbx_strand_id
1 'polypeptide(L)'
;MYDQLLFGVAAAWNLGAALMLLVNPGFMLGRLGIHDSAALLLAQSFASSVGTWGIGYGLIAINAKRFRDFAWLGVLSKTIFFMIYAAAFLTDRIGGPAMAPAVIDLVFAALFLEFLLRTRTKPDAH
;
A
#
# COMPACT_ATOMS: atom_id res chain seq x y z
N MET A 1 12.63 11.38 13.05
CA MET A 1 13.49 10.65 12.11
C MET A 1 12.94 9.28 11.75
N TYR A 2 12.63 8.41 12.73
CA TYR A 2 12.00 7.10 12.48
C TYR A 2 10.73 7.18 11.62
N ASP A 3 9.75 8.00 12.00
CA ASP A 3 8.48 8.11 11.26
C ASP A 3 8.68 8.60 9.81
N GLN A 4 9.58 9.55 9.62
CA GLN A 4 9.90 10.08 8.28
C GLN A 4 10.51 9.00 7.39
N LEU A 5 11.40 8.17 7.94
CA LEU A 5 11.97 7.04 7.22
C LEU A 5 10.92 5.98 6.91
N LEU A 6 10.07 5.62 7.88
CA LEU A 6 8.97 4.67 7.70
C LEU A 6 8.08 5.06 6.53
N PHE A 7 7.56 6.29 6.56
CA PHE A 7 6.66 6.77 5.51
C PHE A 7 7.39 7.05 4.19
N GLY A 8 8.67 7.44 4.23
CA GLY A 8 9.51 7.60 3.05
C GLY A 8 9.77 6.27 2.33
N VAL A 9 10.06 5.20 3.07
CA VAL A 9 10.23 3.84 2.53
C VAL A 9 8.90 3.33 1.98
N ALA A 10 7.78 3.55 2.69
CA ALA A 10 6.47 3.17 2.18
C ALA A 10 6.07 3.95 0.91
N ALA A 11 6.44 5.23 0.82
CA ALA A 11 6.27 6.04 -0.38
C ALA A 11 7.07 5.47 -1.55
N ALA A 12 8.36 5.19 -1.34
CA ALA A 12 9.23 4.60 -2.35
C ALA A 12 8.73 3.22 -2.82
N TRP A 13 8.25 2.39 -1.89
CA TRP A 13 7.63 1.09 -2.21
C TRP A 13 6.42 1.25 -3.14
N ASN A 14 5.49 2.13 -2.79
CA ASN A 14 4.27 2.35 -3.58
C ASN A 14 4.60 3.01 -4.94
N LEU A 15 5.46 4.03 -4.98
CA LEU A 15 5.86 4.67 -6.22
C LEU A 15 6.63 3.72 -7.14
N GLY A 16 7.51 2.88 -6.57
CA GLY A 16 8.22 1.84 -7.33
C GLY A 16 7.27 0.81 -7.93
N ALA A 17 6.31 0.32 -7.14
CA ALA A 17 5.28 -0.59 -7.62
C ALA A 17 4.41 0.06 -8.71
N ALA A 18 3.97 1.30 -8.51
CA ALA A 18 3.19 2.05 -9.49
C ALA A 18 3.95 2.24 -10.80
N LEU A 19 5.21 2.68 -10.74
CA LEU A 19 6.05 2.85 -11.92
C LEU A 19 6.24 1.53 -12.67
N MET A 20 6.48 0.43 -11.94
CA MET A 20 6.59 -0.89 -12.52
C MET A 20 5.31 -1.28 -13.28
N LEU A 21 4.13 -1.06 -12.69
CA LEU A 21 2.85 -1.39 -13.31
C LEU A 21 2.50 -0.48 -14.50
N LEU A 22 2.97 0.77 -14.50
CA LEU A 22 2.77 1.68 -15.63
C LEU A 22 3.66 1.31 -16.83
N VAL A 23 4.93 0.96 -16.57
CA VAL A 23 5.91 0.64 -17.62
C VAL A 23 5.78 -0.80 -18.09
N ASN A 24 5.46 -1.73 -17.19
CA ASN A 24 5.33 -3.15 -17.47
C ASN A 24 4.13 -3.78 -16.73
N PRO A 25 2.89 -3.43 -17.15
CA PRO A 25 1.67 -3.98 -16.53
C PRO A 25 1.57 -5.51 -16.65
N GLY A 26 2.17 -6.08 -17.71
CA GLY A 26 2.20 -7.53 -17.94
C GLY A 26 2.93 -8.31 -16.86
N PHE A 27 3.86 -7.69 -16.12
CA PHE A 27 4.56 -8.36 -15.03
C PHE A 27 3.63 -8.82 -13.91
N MET A 28 2.74 -7.94 -13.43
CA MET A 28 1.78 -8.30 -12.37
C MET A 28 0.71 -9.24 -12.90
N LEU A 29 0.19 -8.97 -14.11
CA LEU A 29 -0.81 -9.84 -14.74
C LEU A 29 -0.28 -11.26 -14.93
N GLY A 30 0.98 -11.41 -15.37
CA GLY A 30 1.63 -12.72 -15.49
C GLY A 30 1.76 -13.45 -14.15
N ARG A 31 2.05 -12.75 -13.05
CA ARG A 31 2.05 -13.34 -11.70
C ARG A 31 0.66 -13.77 -11.22
N LEU A 32 -0.39 -13.13 -11.75
CA LEU A 32 -1.78 -13.47 -11.49
C LEU A 32 -2.35 -14.49 -12.50
N GLY A 33 -1.54 -14.95 -13.47
CA GLY A 33 -1.99 -15.85 -14.55
C GLY A 33 -2.96 -15.21 -15.56
N ILE A 34 -3.06 -13.88 -15.58
CA ILE A 34 -4.00 -13.13 -16.42
C ILE A 34 -3.32 -12.76 -17.74
N HIS A 35 -3.98 -13.11 -18.85
CA HIS A 35 -3.49 -12.87 -20.22
C HIS A 35 -4.46 -11.99 -21.05
N ASP A 36 -5.43 -11.37 -20.40
CA ASP A 36 -6.44 -10.50 -21.04
C ASP A 36 -5.90 -9.08 -21.25
N SER A 37 -6.06 -8.54 -22.46
CA SER A 37 -5.65 -7.17 -22.81
C SER A 37 -6.50 -6.10 -22.11
N ALA A 38 -7.76 -6.37 -21.78
CA ALA A 38 -8.60 -5.45 -21.00
C ALA A 38 -8.08 -5.29 -19.56
N ALA A 39 -7.42 -6.33 -19.03
CA ALA A 39 -6.82 -6.29 -17.70
C ALA A 39 -5.60 -5.35 -17.62
N LEU A 40 -5.00 -4.98 -18.76
CA LEU A 40 -3.91 -4.00 -18.79
C LEU A 40 -4.36 -2.62 -18.32
N LEU A 41 -5.53 -2.17 -18.81
CA LEU A 41 -6.09 -0.87 -18.40
C LEU A 41 -6.44 -0.88 -16.90
N LEU A 42 -6.94 -2.00 -16.38
CA LEU A 42 -7.20 -2.17 -14.95
C LEU A 42 -5.90 -2.13 -14.14
N ALA A 43 -4.85 -2.80 -14.59
CA ALA A 43 -3.54 -2.78 -13.92
C ALA A 43 -2.93 -1.37 -13.90
N GLN A 44 -3.05 -0.62 -14.99
CA GLN A 44 -2.59 0.78 -15.07
C GLN A 44 -3.44 1.73 -14.21
N SER A 45 -4.75 1.52 -14.19
CA SER A 45 -5.66 2.28 -13.30
C SER A 45 -5.37 1.99 -11.83
N PHE A 46 -5.06 0.73 -11.50
CA PHE A 46 -4.60 0.36 -10.17
C PHE A 46 -3.25 1.03 -9.84
N ALA A 47 -2.32 1.06 -10.79
CA ALA A 47 -1.03 1.73 -10.64
C ALA A 47 -1.16 3.21 -10.28
N SER A 48 -2.12 3.95 -10.86
CA SER A 48 -2.35 5.36 -10.54
C SER A 48 -2.83 5.54 -9.08
N SER A 49 -3.67 4.64 -8.59
CA SER A 49 -4.12 4.62 -7.20
C SER A 49 -2.96 4.31 -6.25
N VAL A 50 -2.16 3.28 -6.55
CA VAL A 50 -0.94 2.94 -5.79
C VAL A 50 0.04 4.12 -5.77
N GLY A 51 0.22 4.79 -6.91
CA GLY A 51 1.07 5.98 -7.03
C GLY A 51 0.58 7.14 -6.15
N THR A 52 -0.73 7.37 -6.13
CA THR A 52 -1.36 8.39 -5.29
C THR A 52 -1.14 8.10 -3.80
N TRP A 53 -1.26 6.83 -3.38
CA TRP A 53 -0.90 6.43 -2.02
C TRP A 53 0.58 6.66 -1.72
N GLY A 54 1.47 6.38 -2.67
CA GLY A 54 2.89 6.69 -2.56
C GLY A 54 3.16 8.17 -2.28
N ILE A 55 2.48 9.07 -3.00
CA ILE A 55 2.54 10.52 -2.75
C ILE A 55 1.98 10.84 -1.36
N GLY A 56 0.84 10.25 -0.98
CA GLY A 56 0.23 10.42 0.33
C GLY A 56 1.19 10.09 1.47
N TYR A 57 1.91 8.97 1.40
CA TYR A 57 2.93 8.61 2.39
C TYR A 57 4.13 9.58 2.35
N GLY A 58 4.53 10.04 1.18
CA GLY A 58 5.56 11.08 1.05
C GLY A 58 5.19 12.38 1.77
N LEU A 59 3.92 12.80 1.69
CA LEU A 59 3.42 13.96 2.43
C LEU A 59 3.51 13.75 3.95
N ILE A 60 3.17 12.55 4.45
CA ILE A 60 3.34 12.20 5.87
C ILE A 60 4.82 12.25 6.27
N ALA A 61 5.72 11.75 5.43
CA ALA A 61 7.16 11.77 5.70
C ALA A 61 7.69 13.22 5.84
N ILE A 62 7.15 14.16 5.07
CA ILE A 62 7.50 15.58 5.16
C ILE A 62 6.89 16.21 6.41
N ASN A 63 5.60 15.97 6.69
CA ASN A 63 4.91 16.54 7.85
C ASN A 63 3.87 15.58 8.45
N ALA A 64 4.36 14.74 9.37
CA ALA A 64 3.56 13.69 9.99
C ALA A 64 2.39 14.22 10.85
N LYS A 65 2.50 15.44 11.41
CA LYS A 65 1.41 16.04 12.20
C LYS A 65 0.26 16.48 11.31
N ARG A 66 0.56 17.15 10.18
CA ARG A 66 -0.44 17.69 9.27
C ARG A 66 -1.19 16.60 8.50
N PHE A 67 -0.48 15.55 8.08
CA PHE A 67 -1.03 14.49 7.22
C PHE A 67 -1.31 13.20 7.98
N ARG A 68 -1.35 13.24 9.32
CA ARG A 68 -1.52 12.06 10.17
C ARG A 68 -2.70 11.17 9.77
N ASP A 69 -3.82 11.77 9.37
CA ASP A 69 -5.04 11.05 9.03
C ASP A 69 -4.90 10.19 7.77
N PHE A 70 -3.95 10.50 6.88
CA PHE A 70 -3.63 9.63 5.75
C PHE A 70 -3.02 8.31 6.20
N ALA A 71 -2.36 8.25 7.36
CA ALA A 71 -1.89 6.98 7.91
C ALA A 71 -3.06 6.06 8.26
N TRP A 72 -4.18 6.59 8.78
CA TRP A 72 -5.39 5.79 9.06
C TRP A 72 -5.96 5.19 7.78
N LEU A 73 -6.08 6.00 6.72
CA LEU A 73 -6.52 5.51 5.42
C LEU A 73 -5.53 4.48 4.83
N GLY A 74 -4.23 4.66 5.07
CA GLY A 74 -3.18 3.71 4.72
C GLY A 74 -3.35 2.36 5.42
N VAL A 75 -3.62 2.35 6.73
CA VAL A 75 -3.91 1.12 7.50
C VAL A 75 -5.11 0.40 6.91
N LEU A 76 -6.23 1.10 6.72
CA LEU A 76 -7.47 0.49 6.22
C LEU A 76 -7.30 -0.07 4.81
N SER A 77 -6.78 0.73 3.88
CA SER A 77 -6.61 0.33 2.48
C SER A 77 -5.68 -0.89 2.34
N LYS A 78 -4.54 -0.90 3.03
CA LYS A 78 -3.59 -2.03 3.01
C LYS A 78 -4.16 -3.29 3.66
N THR A 79 -4.92 -3.14 4.74
CA THR A 79 -5.58 -4.28 5.39
C THR A 79 -6.62 -4.89 4.46
N ILE A 80 -7.46 -4.08 3.81
CA ILE A 80 -8.45 -4.55 2.82
C ILE A 80 -7.74 -5.23 1.65
N PHE A 81 -6.68 -4.61 1.11
CA PHE A 81 -5.89 -5.18 0.03
C PHE A 81 -5.31 -6.55 0.39
N PHE A 82 -4.73 -6.67 1.60
CA PHE A 82 -4.25 -7.96 2.12
C PHE A 82 -5.37 -8.98 2.24
N MET A 83 -6.54 -8.62 2.77
CA MET A 83 -7.67 -9.55 2.92
C MET A 83 -8.16 -10.08 1.57
N ILE A 84 -8.19 -9.24 0.52
CA ILE A 84 -8.55 -9.65 -0.84
C ILE A 84 -7.52 -10.67 -1.37
N TYR A 85 -6.23 -10.37 -1.24
CA TYR A 85 -5.16 -11.26 -1.70
C TYR A 85 -5.11 -12.57 -0.89
N ALA A 86 -5.32 -12.50 0.42
CA ALA A 86 -5.38 -13.67 1.29
C ALA A 86 -6.54 -14.59 0.90
N ALA A 87 -7.74 -14.03 0.65
CA ALA A 87 -8.87 -14.81 0.17
C ALA A 87 -8.61 -15.45 -1.20
N ALA A 88 -7.96 -14.72 -2.12
CA ALA A 88 -7.57 -15.26 -3.42
C ALA A 88 -6.52 -16.38 -3.29
N PHE A 89 -5.57 -16.25 -2.37
CA PHE A 89 -4.56 -17.26 -2.09
C PHE A 89 -5.16 -18.52 -1.46
N LEU A 90 -6.03 -18.36 -0.47
CA LEU A 90 -6.73 -19.47 0.20
C LEU A 90 -7.72 -20.23 -0.71
N THR A 91 -8.08 -19.64 -1.85
CA THR A 91 -8.94 -20.26 -2.87
C THR A 91 -8.14 -20.68 -4.11
N ASP A 92 -6.82 -20.77 -4.01
CA ASP A 92 -5.87 -21.18 -5.07
C ASP A 92 -5.97 -20.35 -6.36
N ARG A 93 -6.52 -19.13 -6.30
CA ARG A 93 -6.62 -18.23 -7.46
C ARG A 93 -5.31 -17.53 -7.78
N ILE A 94 -4.44 -17.37 -6.79
CA ILE A 94 -3.12 -16.76 -6.94
C ILE A 94 -2.06 -17.62 -6.27
N GLY A 95 -0.85 -17.66 -6.84
CA GLY A 95 0.29 -18.34 -6.24
C GLY A 95 0.96 -17.54 -5.13
N GLY A 96 1.77 -18.20 -4.30
CA GLY A 96 2.52 -17.57 -3.20
C GLY A 96 3.33 -16.32 -3.60
N PRO A 97 4.03 -16.28 -4.75
CA PRO A 97 4.75 -15.09 -5.19
C PRO A 97 3.87 -13.85 -5.41
N ALA A 98 2.59 -14.04 -5.78
CA ALA A 98 1.65 -12.95 -5.94
C ALA A 98 1.15 -12.39 -4.59
N MET A 99 1.26 -13.17 -3.51
CA MET A 99 0.91 -12.76 -2.15
C MET A 99 1.97 -11.86 -1.49
N ALA A 100 3.22 -11.93 -1.95
CA ALA A 100 4.34 -11.22 -1.32
C ALA A 100 4.13 -9.69 -1.16
N PRO A 101 3.63 -8.93 -2.17
CA PRO A 101 3.37 -7.51 -2.01
C PRO A 101 2.32 -7.21 -0.93
N ALA A 102 1.27 -8.04 -0.85
CA ALA A 102 0.22 -7.89 0.14
C ALA A 102 0.73 -8.10 1.57
N VAL A 103 1.65 -9.03 1.77
CA VAL A 103 2.31 -9.24 3.09
C VAL A 103 3.16 -8.03 3.48
N ILE A 104 3.93 -7.48 2.53
CA ILE A 104 4.73 -6.27 2.77
C ILE A 104 3.81 -5.09 3.13
N ASP A 105 2.69 -4.92 2.42
CA ASP A 105 1.70 -3.90 2.74
C ASP A 105 1.04 -4.12 4.11
N LEU A 106 0.81 -5.36 4.53
CA LEU A 106 0.31 -5.65 5.87
C LEU A 106 1.32 -5.24 6.96
N VAL A 107 2.62 -5.46 6.74
CA VAL A 107 3.67 -4.97 7.65
C VAL A 107 3.64 -3.45 7.72
N PHE A 108 3.52 -2.74 6.59
CA PHE A 108 3.36 -1.29 6.61
C PHE A 108 2.08 -0.86 7.34
N ALA A 109 0.96 -1.55 7.16
CA ALA A 109 -0.27 -1.26 7.89
C ALA A 109 -0.08 -1.38 9.40
N ALA A 110 0.60 -2.44 9.87
CA ALA A 110 0.90 -2.60 11.30
C ALA A 110 1.79 -1.47 11.83
N LEU A 111 2.82 -1.07 11.07
CA LEU A 111 3.71 0.03 11.44
C LEU A 111 3.00 1.40 11.42
N PHE A 112 2.08 1.62 10.48
CA PHE A 112 1.27 2.83 10.45
C PHE A 112 0.31 2.89 11.64
N LEU A 113 -0.26 1.75 12.03
CA LEU A 113 -1.10 1.65 13.22
C LEU A 113 -0.28 1.91 14.49
N GLU A 114 0.92 1.36 14.61
CA GLU A 114 1.85 1.69 15.70
C GLU A 114 2.11 3.20 15.78
N PHE A 115 2.45 3.82 14.65
CA PHE A 115 2.66 5.27 14.55
C PHE A 115 1.42 6.04 15.04
N LEU A 116 0.23 5.65 14.62
CA LEU A 116 -1.02 6.31 15.01
C LEU A 116 -1.30 6.17 16.50
N LEU A 117 -1.07 4.99 17.07
CA LEU A 117 -1.26 4.72 18.50
C LEU A 117 -0.26 5.50 19.34
N ARG A 118 1.02 5.50 18.97
CA ARG A 118 2.08 6.23 19.67
C ARG A 118 1.91 7.74 19.62
N THR A 119 1.40 8.27 18.51
CA THR A 119 1.19 9.72 18.31
C THR A 119 -0.20 10.21 18.72
N ARG A 120 -1.03 9.35 19.30
CA ARG A 120 -2.34 9.76 19.83
C ARG A 120 -2.11 10.73 20.99
N THR A 121 -2.34 12.01 20.75
CA THR A 121 -2.41 13.01 21.82
C THR A 121 -3.52 12.59 22.79
N LYS A 122 -3.23 12.55 24.10
CA LYS A 122 -4.27 12.45 25.13
C LYS A 122 -5.25 13.61 24.89
N PRO A 123 -6.57 13.37 24.96
CA PRO A 123 -7.52 14.47 25.00
C PRO A 123 -7.16 15.35 26.20
N ASP A 124 -7.00 16.65 25.97
CA ASP A 124 -6.95 17.61 27.07
C ASP A 124 -8.28 17.45 27.83
N ALA A 125 -8.16 17.09 29.11
CA ALA A 125 -9.29 17.03 30.01
C ALA A 125 -9.78 18.47 30.22
N HIS A 126 -10.82 18.84 29.49
CA HIS A 126 -11.63 20.03 29.73
C HIS A 126 -12.88 19.63 30.50
#